data_AF-A0A7C0WH68-F1
#
_entry.id   AF-A0A7C0WH68-F1
#
_cell.length_a   1.000
_cell.length_b   1.000
_cell.length_c   1.000
_cell.angle_alpha   90.00
_cell.angle_beta   90.00
_cell.angle_gamma   90.00
#
_symmetry.space_group_name_H-M   'P 1'
#
loop_
_entity.id
_entity.type
_entity.pdbx_description
1 polymer ?
#
loop_
_entity_poly.entity_id
_entity_poly.type
_entity_poly.pdbx_seq_one_letter_code
_entity_poly.pdbx_strand_id
1 'polypeptide(L)'
;MKNHFFSLNKFYLPLIFIFLSHYIANAQQLPQIRLGIDRLVMNPPEIILGKRLGLITNPTGMAGNMRSTIDILFTDNRFQLTALFGPEHGVRGDAFAGKKVADYQDPKTGVPVYSLYGKT
;
A
#
# COMPACT_ATOMS: atom_id res chain seq x y z
N MET A 1 5.28 55.74 -30.94
CA MET A 1 4.20 54.75 -30.75
C MET A 1 4.74 53.41 -30.22
N LYS A 2 5.39 53.40 -29.05
CA LYS A 2 5.71 52.18 -28.31
C LYS A 2 5.49 52.53 -26.84
N ASN A 3 4.81 51.65 -26.08
CA ASN A 3 4.73 51.59 -24.61
C ASN A 3 3.31 51.53 -23.99
N HIS A 4 2.22 51.63 -24.75
CA HIS A 4 0.89 51.42 -24.15
C HIS A 4 0.51 49.94 -23.98
N PHE A 5 1.09 49.04 -24.78
CA PHE A 5 0.82 47.59 -24.69
C PHE A 5 1.48 46.92 -23.46
N PHE A 6 2.57 47.51 -22.94
CA PHE A 6 3.35 46.92 -21.84
C PHE A 6 2.77 47.19 -20.44
N SER A 7 1.90 48.19 -20.31
CA SER A 7 1.31 48.61 -19.03
C SER A 7 0.09 47.78 -18.61
N LEU A 8 -0.68 47.24 -19.56
CA LEU A 8 -1.86 46.43 -19.25
C LEU A 8 -1.47 45.10 -18.59
N ASN A 9 -0.40 44.45 -19.07
CA ASN A 9 0.05 43.14 -18.56
C ASN A 9 0.49 43.15 -17.08
N LYS A 10 0.91 44.30 -16.53
CA LYS A 10 1.35 44.39 -15.13
C LYS A 10 0.20 44.26 -14.12
N PHE A 11 -1.03 44.56 -14.52
CA PHE A 11 -2.20 44.48 -13.64
C PHE A 11 -2.92 43.13 -13.72
N TYR A 12 -2.92 42.46 -14.87
CA TYR A 12 -3.58 41.16 -15.03
C TYR A 12 -2.74 39.98 -14.51
N LEU A 13 -1.41 40.07 -14.55
CA LEU A 13 -0.53 39.00 -14.04
C LEU A 13 -0.76 38.66 -12.55
N PRO A 14 -0.81 39.62 -11.61
CA PRO A 14 -1.09 39.31 -10.20
C PRO A 14 -2.51 38.78 -10.02
N LEU A 15 -3.47 39.25 -10.82
CA LEU A 15 -4.85 38.76 -10.79
C LEU A 15 -4.91 37.28 -11.21
N ILE A 16 -4.28 36.93 -12.32
CA ILE A 16 -4.16 35.55 -12.81
C ILE A 16 -3.45 34.68 -11.77
N PHE A 17 -2.41 35.19 -11.11
CA PHE A 17 -1.70 34.46 -10.06
C PHE A 17 -2.57 34.22 -8.81
N ILE A 18 -3.37 35.22 -8.41
CA ILE A 18 -4.35 35.09 -7.32
C ILE A 18 -5.44 34.07 -7.70
N PHE A 19 -5.99 34.13 -8.91
CA PHE A 19 -6.98 33.15 -9.37
C PHE A 19 -6.40 31.74 -9.49
N LEU A 20 -5.18 31.59 -9.98
CA LEU A 20 -4.50 30.30 -10.11
C LEU A 20 -4.14 29.71 -8.75
N SER A 21 -3.65 30.52 -7.81
CA SER A 21 -3.38 30.07 -6.44
C SER A 21 -4.65 29.68 -5.70
N HIS A 22 -5.75 30.43 -5.89
CA HIS A 22 -7.07 30.03 -5.37
C HIS A 22 -7.56 28.73 -5.99
N TYR A 23 -7.38 28.53 -7.30
CA TYR A 23 -7.78 27.31 -7.98
C TYR A 23 -6.98 26.09 -7.51
N ILE A 24 -5.67 26.23 -7.32
CA ILE A 24 -4.81 25.17 -6.77
C ILE A 24 -5.17 24.87 -5.31
N ALA A 25 -5.47 25.88 -4.50
CA ALA A 25 -5.88 25.67 -3.10
C ALA A 25 -7.26 25.01 -2.97
N ASN A 26 -8.16 25.26 -3.94
CA ASN A 26 -9.49 24.65 -3.99
C ASN A 26 -9.55 23.36 -4.83
N ALA A 27 -8.43 22.94 -5.43
CA ALA A 27 -8.33 21.62 -6.01
C ALA A 27 -8.56 20.62 -4.88
N GLN A 28 -9.74 20.00 -4.86
CA GLN A 28 -10.13 19.11 -3.78
C GLN A 28 -9.06 18.03 -3.62
N GLN A 29 -8.41 18.01 -2.47
CA GLN A 29 -7.57 16.88 -2.10
C GLN A 29 -8.49 15.65 -2.13
N LEU A 30 -8.20 14.73 -3.04
CA LEU A 30 -8.92 13.46 -3.08
C LEU A 30 -8.88 12.85 -1.67
N PRO A 31 -10.01 12.34 -1.15
CA PRO A 31 -10.03 11.76 0.18
C PRO A 31 -8.94 10.68 0.26
N GLN A 32 -8.03 10.83 1.23
CA GLN A 32 -6.97 9.85 1.41
C GLN A 32 -7.57 8.53 1.89
N ILE A 33 -7.57 7.53 1.01
CA ILE A 33 -7.93 6.17 1.36
C ILE A 33 -6.80 5.59 2.22
N ARG A 34 -7.17 5.08 3.40
CA ARG A 34 -6.27 4.33 4.27
C ARG A 34 -6.52 2.83 4.06
N LEU A 35 -5.48 2.06 3.75
CA LEU A 35 -5.62 0.64 3.47
C LEU A 35 -5.97 -0.13 4.76
N GLY A 36 -6.55 -1.33 4.60
CA GLY A 36 -6.95 -2.16 5.73
C GLY A 36 -5.79 -2.48 6.67
N ILE A 37 -4.61 -2.79 6.13
CA ILE A 37 -3.41 -3.05 6.93
C ILE A 37 -2.95 -1.82 7.72
N ASP A 38 -3.04 -0.61 7.14
CA ASP A 38 -2.69 0.63 7.85
C ASP A 38 -3.63 0.87 9.04
N ARG A 39 -4.91 0.51 8.91
CA ARG A 39 -5.88 0.59 10.00
C ARG A 39 -5.63 -0.48 11.07
N LEU A 40 -5.35 -1.72 10.64
CA LEU A 40 -5.11 -2.85 11.53
C LEU A 40 -3.88 -2.64 12.41
N VAL A 41 -2.81 -2.07 11.87
CA VAL A 41 -1.57 -1.80 12.64
C VAL A 41 -1.74 -0.60 13.58
N MET A 42 -2.48 0.42 13.13
CA MET A 42 -2.77 1.62 13.91
C MET A 42 -3.63 1.29 15.14
N ASN A 43 -4.67 0.47 14.97
CA ASN A 43 -5.56 0.07 16.06
C ASN A 43 -5.86 -1.44 15.96
N PRO A 44 -4.95 -2.30 16.46
CA PRO A 44 -5.15 -3.74 16.40
C PRO A 44 -6.36 -4.16 17.23
N PRO A 45 -7.33 -4.90 16.66
CA PRO A 45 -8.46 -5.37 17.43
C PRO A 45 -8.01 -6.43 18.46
N GLU A 46 -8.54 -6.39 19.67
CA GLU A 46 -8.14 -7.30 20.76
C GLU A 46 -8.29 -8.78 20.38
N ILE A 47 -9.26 -9.11 19.53
CA ILE A 47 -9.54 -10.47 19.10
C ILE A 47 -8.34 -11.16 18.40
N ILE A 48 -7.41 -10.39 17.81
CA ILE A 48 -6.25 -10.94 17.10
C ILE A 48 -4.95 -10.88 17.93
N LEU A 49 -4.93 -10.17 19.06
CA LEU A 49 -3.73 -10.03 19.89
C LEU A 49 -3.44 -11.34 20.64
N GLY A 50 -2.18 -11.75 20.65
CA GLY A 50 -1.74 -13.02 21.24
C GLY A 50 -2.28 -14.27 20.54
N LYS A 51 -2.94 -14.13 19.38
CA LYS A 51 -3.40 -15.24 18.55
C LYS A 51 -2.36 -15.54 17.48
N ARG A 52 -2.29 -16.83 17.12
CA ARG A 52 -1.56 -17.28 15.94
C ARG A 52 -2.28 -16.80 14.69
N LEU A 53 -1.60 -16.00 13.88
CA LEU A 53 -2.14 -15.45 12.65
C LEU A 53 -1.67 -16.27 11.45
N GLY A 54 -2.64 -16.59 10.59
CA GLY A 54 -2.41 -17.03 9.22
C GLY A 54 -2.76 -15.89 8.27
N LEU A 55 -1.87 -15.56 7.33
CA LEU A 55 -2.09 -14.49 6.37
C LEU A 55 -2.24 -15.06 4.96
N ILE A 56 -3.42 -14.87 4.37
CA ILE A 56 -3.66 -15.09 2.94
C ILE A 56 -3.25 -13.82 2.20
N THR A 57 -2.27 -13.91 1.30
CA THR A 57 -1.76 -12.72 0.61
C THR A 57 -1.05 -13.04 -0.71
N ASN A 58 -0.65 -12.00 -1.41
CA ASN A 58 0.13 -12.02 -2.65
C ASN A 58 1.05 -10.77 -2.66
N PRO A 59 1.84 -10.53 -3.73
CA PRO A 59 2.73 -9.37 -3.80
C PRO A 59 2.04 -8.01 -3.63
N THR A 60 0.74 -7.90 -3.95
CA THR A 60 -0.01 -6.64 -3.84
C THR A 60 -0.43 -6.31 -2.40
N GLY A 61 -0.29 -7.24 -1.46
CA GLY A 61 -0.58 -7.05 -0.04
C GLY A 61 0.42 -6.10 0.63
N MET A 62 0.35 -4.82 0.32
CA MET A 62 1.24 -3.77 0.83
C MET A 62 0.47 -2.70 1.61
N ALA A 63 1.15 -2.06 2.56
CA ALA A 63 0.69 -0.85 3.24
C ALA A 63 0.87 0.40 2.36
N GLY A 64 0.28 1.52 2.77
CA GLY A 64 0.35 2.78 2.00
C GLY A 64 1.77 3.31 1.79
N ASN A 65 2.74 2.83 2.57
CA ASN A 65 4.16 3.13 2.43
C ASN A 65 4.94 2.08 1.62
N MET A 66 4.25 1.25 0.83
CA MET A 66 4.82 0.19 -0.01
C MET A 66 5.56 -0.91 0.78
N ARG A 67 5.32 -1.03 2.08
CA ARG A 67 5.85 -2.13 2.89
C ARG A 67 4.92 -3.33 2.84
N SER A 68 5.47 -4.52 2.61
CA SER A 68 4.69 -5.77 2.58
C SER A 68 3.97 -6.02 3.91
N THR A 69 2.71 -6.45 3.83
CA THR A 69 1.91 -6.87 5.00
C THR A 69 2.57 -8.02 5.75
N ILE A 70 3.24 -8.94 5.04
CA ILE A 70 4.01 -10.04 5.64
C ILE A 70 5.07 -9.46 6.59
N ASP A 71 5.85 -8.51 6.09
CA ASP A 71 6.96 -7.92 6.86
C ASP A 71 6.46 -7.07 8.02
N ILE A 72 5.31 -6.42 7.88
CA ILE A 72 4.67 -5.65 8.94
C ILE A 72 4.24 -6.59 10.07
N LEU A 73 3.44 -7.61 9.77
CA LEU A 73 2.90 -8.53 10.77
C LEU A 73 3.97 -9.43 11.40
N PHE A 74 5.08 -9.70 10.68
CA PHE A 74 6.19 -10.47 11.22
C PHE A 74 7.07 -9.69 12.20
N THR A 75 7.29 -8.40 11.94
CA THR A 75 8.23 -7.58 12.75
C THR A 75 7.57 -6.87 13.92
N ASP A 76 6.26 -6.72 13.90
CA ASP A 76 5.51 -6.10 15.00
C ASP A 76 5.13 -7.16 16.04
N ASN A 77 5.78 -7.10 17.20
CA ASN A 77 5.65 -8.07 18.29
C ASN A 77 4.23 -8.20 18.88
N ARG A 78 3.29 -7.30 18.51
CA ARG A 78 1.88 -7.43 18.89
C ARG A 78 1.17 -8.56 18.13
N PHE A 79 1.76 -8.98 17.00
CA PHE A 79 1.22 -10.01 16.13
C PHE A 79 2.09 -11.26 16.16
N GLN A 80 1.46 -12.42 15.99
CA GLN A 80 2.16 -13.70 15.91
C GLN A 80 1.89 -14.35 14.55
N LEU A 81 2.59 -13.90 13.52
CA LEU A 81 2.48 -14.48 12.18
C LEU A 81 3.09 -15.89 12.16
N THR A 82 2.27 -16.91 11.94
CA THR A 82 2.70 -18.32 12.00
C THR A 82 2.49 -19.11 10.72
N ALA A 83 1.71 -18.59 9.78
CA ALA A 83 1.49 -19.21 8.49
C ALA A 83 1.20 -18.17 7.41
N LEU A 84 1.64 -18.47 6.19
CA LEU A 84 1.39 -17.71 4.99
C LEU A 84 0.64 -18.60 3.99
N PHE A 85 -0.31 -18.02 3.27
CA PHE A 85 -1.10 -18.74 2.28
C PHE A 85 -1.07 -17.95 0.96
N GLY A 86 -0.49 -18.57 -0.07
CA GLY A 86 -0.29 -17.96 -1.38
C GLY A 86 -1.22 -18.56 -2.44
N PRO A 87 -1.79 -17.74 -3.36
CA PRO A 87 -2.50 -18.24 -4.54
C PRO A 87 -1.50 -18.72 -5.62
N GLU A 88 -1.87 -18.65 -6.89
CA GLU A 88 -1.11 -19.20 -8.03
C GLU A 88 0.35 -18.72 -8.15
N HIS A 89 0.64 -17.46 -7.80
CA HIS A 89 1.98 -16.86 -7.90
C HIS A 89 2.73 -16.81 -6.54
N GLY A 90 2.22 -17.51 -5.53
CA GLY A 90 2.77 -17.48 -4.17
C GLY A 90 2.60 -16.12 -3.49
N VAL A 91 3.20 -15.99 -2.29
CA VAL A 91 3.01 -14.78 -1.45
C VAL A 91 3.98 -13.64 -1.79
N ARG A 92 5.10 -13.94 -2.46
CA ARG A 92 6.14 -12.97 -2.85
C ARG A 92 6.25 -12.72 -4.37
N GLY A 93 5.58 -13.54 -5.20
CA GLY A 93 5.55 -13.37 -6.66
C GLY A 93 6.67 -14.13 -7.38
N ASP A 94 7.45 -14.90 -6.65
CA ASP A 94 8.66 -15.60 -7.10
C ASP A 94 8.33 -16.91 -7.85
N ALA A 95 7.06 -17.33 -7.80
CA ALA A 95 6.60 -18.54 -8.47
C ALA A 95 6.23 -18.26 -9.94
N PHE A 96 6.91 -18.97 -10.85
CA PHE A 96 6.62 -18.91 -12.28
C PHE A 96 5.19 -19.38 -12.61
N ALA A 97 4.52 -18.65 -13.50
CA ALA A 97 3.20 -19.00 -14.01
C ALA A 97 3.14 -20.45 -14.53
N GLY A 98 2.10 -21.19 -14.16
CA GLY A 98 1.84 -22.55 -14.64
C GLY A 98 2.61 -23.69 -13.96
N LYS A 99 3.46 -23.41 -12.95
CA LYS A 99 4.05 -24.47 -12.10
C LYS A 99 3.32 -24.54 -10.76
N LYS A 100 3.11 -25.76 -10.26
CA LYS A 100 2.62 -25.98 -8.89
C LYS A 100 3.54 -25.28 -7.91
N VAL A 101 2.98 -24.39 -7.08
CA VAL A 101 3.68 -23.87 -5.90
C VAL A 101 3.58 -24.96 -4.84
N ALA A 102 4.71 -25.57 -4.48
CA ALA A 102 4.77 -26.45 -3.32
C ALA A 102 4.84 -25.62 -2.04
N ASP A 103 4.52 -26.22 -0.90
CA ASP A 103 4.75 -25.59 0.39
C ASP A 103 6.24 -25.30 0.58
N TYR A 104 6.57 -24.16 1.18
CA TYR A 104 7.95 -23.71 1.38
C TYR A 104 8.07 -22.85 2.64
N GLN A 105 9.28 -22.42 3.00
CA GLN A 105 9.47 -21.41 4.04
C GLN A 105 9.77 -20.07 3.38
N ASP A 106 9.08 -19.00 3.79
CA ASP A 106 9.39 -17.65 3.30
C ASP A 106 10.84 -17.32 3.66
N PRO A 107 11.73 -17.09 2.68
CA PRO A 107 13.18 -17.02 2.93
C PRO A 107 13.57 -15.84 3.82
N LYS A 108 12.72 -14.81 3.90
CA LYS A 108 12.95 -13.61 4.71
C LYS A 108 12.53 -13.78 6.16
N THR A 109 11.44 -14.51 6.42
CA THR A 109 10.82 -14.60 7.76
C THR A 109 10.92 -15.99 8.38
N GLY A 110 11.20 -17.02 7.60
CA GLY A 110 11.14 -18.43 8.02
C GLY A 110 9.73 -18.97 8.24
N VAL A 111 8.69 -18.14 8.06
CA VAL A 111 7.29 -18.55 8.24
C VAL A 111 6.89 -19.55 7.15
N PRO A 112 6.23 -20.67 7.49
CA PRO A 112 5.76 -21.64 6.50
C PRO A 112 4.72 -21.00 5.57
N VAL A 113 4.88 -21.25 4.28
CA VAL A 113 4.00 -20.82 3.19
C VAL A 113 3.31 -22.04 2.60
N TYR A 114 1.98 -22.00 2.56
CA TYR A 114 1.13 -23.02 1.97
C TYR A 114 0.53 -22.53 0.66
N SER A 115 0.54 -23.37 -0.36
CA SER A 115 -0.12 -23.07 -1.62
C SER A 115 -1.62 -23.32 -1.53
N LEU A 116 -2.44 -22.35 -1.94
CA LEU A 116 -3.88 -22.49 -2.11
C LEU A 116 -4.26 -22.91 -3.54
N TYR A 117 -3.28 -23.15 -4.41
CA TYR A 117 -3.49 -23.48 -5.82
C TYR A 117 -3.05 -24.92 -6.13
N GLY A 118 -3.93 -25.69 -6.76
CA GLY A 118 -3.69 -27.09 -7.14
C GLY A 118 -4.47 -28.09 -6.27
N LYS A 119 -3.84 -29.22 -5.91
CA LYS A 119 -4.40 -30.17 -4.94
C LYS A 119 -3.89 -29.78 -3.56
N THR A 120 -4.77 -29.17 -2.77
CA THR A 120 -4.63 -28.99 -1.32
C THR A 120 -5.17 -30.21 -0.60
#